data_AF-A0A7C7QC73-F1
#
_entry.id   AF-A0A7C7QC73-F1
#
_cell.length_a   1.000
_cell.length_b   1.000
_cell.length_c   1.000
_cell.angle_alpha   90.00
_cell.angle_beta   90.00
_cell.angle_gamma   90.00
#
_symmetry.space_group_name_H-M   'P 1'
#
loop_
_entity.id
_entity.type
_entity.pdbx_description
1 polymer ?
#
loop_
_entity_poly.entity_id
_entity_poly.type
_entity_poly.pdbx_seq_one_letter_code
_entity_poly.pdbx_strand_id
1 'polypeptide(L)'
;MEGFLRMLSRYAALVKNLRGVVLAGVESPEVEASLQWLLKRFKYRDLGLPPSMAELRKRKAFRRLMGLFHPAEELKKLAEAFALEFSVPLEAAEALVIASAYVSPVMAVGSWAAEALSRLAVEKAESKVKLDGKGWKLHFRIVDYTVLDAYEKSVAEAEGLWKPKLNLEAFKRKRIKRIRRDVKRYWRLMEGEEEPKSLILYFDLALLAAGNPKLLQYIKNLRSEEAAAGLALEAAILIPEGVETS
;
A
#
# COMPACT_ATOMS: atom_id res chain seq x y z
N MET A 1 15.43 5.98 25.94
CA MET A 1 15.28 4.53 25.73
C MET A 1 13.84 4.06 25.93
N GLU A 2 13.15 4.46 27.00
CA GLU A 2 11.78 3.99 27.32
C GLU A 2 10.74 4.32 26.23
N GLY A 3 10.81 5.50 25.61
CA GLY A 3 9.95 5.87 24.48
C GLY A 3 10.14 5.01 23.23
N PHE A 4 11.39 4.62 22.92
CA PHE A 4 11.71 3.75 21.78
C PHE A 4 11.22 2.32 22.01
N LEU A 5 11.44 1.77 23.21
CA LEU A 5 10.96 0.42 23.55
C LEU A 5 9.43 0.33 23.53
N ARG A 6 8.73 1.37 24.02
CA ARG A 6 7.26 1.47 23.93
C ARG A 6 6.75 1.60 22.50
N MET A 7 7.52 2.27 21.64
CA MET A 7 7.21 2.39 20.21
C MET A 7 7.40 1.05 19.48
N LEU A 8 8.49 0.35 19.75
CA LEU A 8 8.79 -0.96 19.16
C LEU A 8 7.76 -2.02 19.57
N SER A 9 7.41 -2.12 20.86
CA SER A 9 6.41 -3.07 21.33
C SER A 9 5.03 -2.82 20.70
N ARG A 10 4.66 -1.53 20.54
CA ARG A 10 3.40 -1.14 19.89
C ARG A 10 3.42 -1.45 18.40
N TYR A 11 4.52 -1.14 17.71
CA TYR A 11 4.69 -1.45 16.29
C TYR A 11 4.61 -2.96 16.03
N ALA A 12 5.36 -3.77 16.79
CA ALA A 12 5.36 -5.22 16.65
C ALA A 12 3.96 -5.84 16.90
N ALA A 13 3.20 -5.31 17.87
CA ALA A 13 1.84 -5.78 18.14
C ALA A 13 0.87 -5.46 16.98
N LEU A 14 1.03 -4.31 16.33
CA LEU A 14 0.21 -3.90 15.19
C LEU A 14 0.51 -4.74 13.94
N VAL A 15 1.78 -4.88 13.56
CA VAL A 15 2.20 -5.62 12.35
C VAL A 15 1.64 -7.03 12.33
N LYS A 16 1.65 -7.75 13.46
CA LYS A 16 1.16 -9.14 13.55
C LYS A 16 -0.34 -9.30 13.21
N ASN A 17 -1.14 -8.26 13.45
CA ASN A 17 -2.61 -8.34 13.36
C ASN A 17 -3.21 -7.51 12.22
N LEU A 18 -2.42 -6.58 11.67
CA LEU A 18 -2.81 -5.73 10.55
C LEU A 18 -3.00 -6.58 9.28
N ARG A 19 -4.07 -6.28 8.53
CA ARG A 19 -4.37 -6.91 7.23
C ARG A 19 -4.42 -5.94 6.07
N GLY A 20 -4.32 -4.65 6.37
CA GLY A 20 -4.14 -3.64 5.36
C GLY A 20 -4.28 -2.24 5.92
N VAL A 21 -3.73 -1.30 5.17
CA VAL A 21 -3.85 0.14 5.40
C VAL A 21 -4.97 0.67 4.52
N VAL A 22 -5.97 1.29 5.12
CA VAL A 22 -7.14 1.81 4.41
C VAL A 22 -6.82 3.18 3.84
N LEU A 23 -7.16 3.37 2.56
CA LEU A 23 -7.23 4.66 1.89
C LEU A 23 -8.66 4.85 1.37
N ALA A 24 -9.37 5.87 1.84
CA ALA A 24 -10.78 6.10 1.50
C ALA A 24 -11.18 7.57 1.64
N GLY A 25 -11.74 8.15 0.58
CA GLY A 25 -12.35 9.49 0.61
C GLY A 25 -13.83 9.36 0.95
N VAL A 26 -14.21 9.50 2.21
CA VAL A 26 -15.60 9.27 2.66
C VAL A 26 -16.47 10.51 2.46
N GLU A 27 -16.67 10.81 1.17
CA GLU A 27 -17.45 11.94 0.64
C GLU A 27 -18.85 11.51 0.20
N SER A 28 -19.07 10.21 -0.07
CA SER A 28 -20.37 9.65 -0.48
C SER A 28 -20.85 8.50 0.43
N PRO A 29 -22.18 8.29 0.55
CA PRO A 29 -22.76 7.14 1.24
C PRO A 29 -22.28 5.78 0.70
N GLU A 30 -22.01 5.69 -0.60
CA GLU A 30 -21.57 4.47 -1.29
C GLU A 30 -20.14 4.07 -0.88
N VAL A 31 -19.24 5.03 -0.71
CA VAL A 31 -17.89 4.79 -0.17
C VAL A 31 -17.98 4.34 1.28
N GLU A 32 -18.84 5.00 2.08
CA GLU A 32 -19.08 4.61 3.47
C GLU A 32 -19.60 3.17 3.56
N ALA A 33 -20.57 2.79 2.73
CA ALA A 33 -21.10 1.42 2.66
C ALA A 33 -20.01 0.40 2.32
N SER A 34 -19.18 0.67 1.30
CA SER A 34 -18.05 -0.20 0.93
C SER A 34 -17.01 -0.32 2.05
N LEU A 35 -16.70 0.77 2.75
CA LEU A 35 -15.76 0.73 3.87
C LEU A 35 -16.33 -0.06 5.07
N GLN A 36 -17.62 0.10 5.38
CA GLN A 36 -18.30 -0.71 6.40
C GLN A 36 -18.34 -2.20 6.02
N TRP A 37 -18.59 -2.51 4.75
CA TRP A 37 -18.52 -3.87 4.20
C TRP A 37 -17.13 -4.49 4.38
N LEU A 38 -16.07 -3.71 4.11
CA LEU A 38 -14.69 -4.13 4.29
C LEU A 38 -14.40 -4.43 5.77
N LEU A 39 -14.82 -3.53 6.67
CA LEU A 39 -14.65 -3.71 8.12
C LEU A 39 -15.35 -4.97 8.64
N LYS A 40 -16.56 -5.28 8.15
CA LYS A 40 -17.28 -6.51 8.50
C LYS A 40 -16.50 -7.77 8.10
N ARG A 41 -15.84 -7.77 6.94
CA ARG A 41 -15.04 -8.91 6.45
C ARG A 41 -13.81 -9.18 7.28
N PHE A 42 -13.15 -8.12 7.73
CA PHE A 42 -11.96 -8.24 8.57
C PHE A 42 -12.30 -8.26 10.07
N LYS A 43 -13.51 -8.71 10.49
CA LYS A 43 -14.00 -8.63 11.88
C LYS A 43 -12.99 -8.99 12.97
N TYR A 44 -12.15 -9.99 12.72
CA TYR A 44 -11.18 -10.54 13.67
C TYR A 44 -9.73 -10.11 13.42
N ARG A 45 -9.53 -9.09 12.57
CA ARG A 45 -8.22 -8.57 12.18
C ARG A 45 -8.27 -7.05 12.09
N ASP A 46 -7.09 -6.44 12.22
CA ASP A 46 -6.98 -5.00 12.22
C ASP A 46 -6.88 -4.46 10.80
N LEU A 47 -7.59 -3.37 10.55
CA LEU A 47 -7.39 -2.50 9.41
C LEU A 47 -6.91 -1.16 9.95
N GLY A 48 -5.83 -0.65 9.37
CA GLY A 48 -5.16 0.55 9.84
C GLY A 48 -5.54 1.78 9.03
N LEU A 49 -5.41 2.95 9.64
CA LEU A 49 -5.43 4.23 8.95
C LEU A 49 -4.08 4.91 9.12
N PRO A 50 -3.54 5.49 8.03
CA PRO A 50 -2.32 6.28 8.13
C PRO A 50 -2.61 7.58 8.91
N PRO A 51 -1.60 8.22 9.52
CA PRO A 51 -1.80 9.39 10.40
C PRO A 51 -2.60 10.54 9.79
N SER A 52 -2.40 10.86 8.52
CA SER A 52 -3.15 11.91 7.78
C SER A 52 -4.66 11.65 7.75
N MET A 53 -5.09 10.40 7.88
CA MET A 53 -6.49 9.99 7.84
C MET A 53 -7.12 9.75 9.23
N ALA A 54 -6.45 10.18 10.31
CA ALA A 54 -6.90 9.92 11.68
C ALA A 54 -8.32 10.43 11.98
N GLU A 55 -8.75 11.51 11.31
CA GLU A 55 -10.08 12.11 11.46
C GLU A 55 -11.22 11.13 11.14
N LEU A 56 -11.00 10.17 10.24
CA LEU A 56 -12.02 9.19 9.86
C LEU A 56 -12.49 8.35 11.07
N ARG A 57 -11.60 8.12 12.04
CA ARG A 57 -11.90 7.37 13.28
C ARG A 57 -12.84 8.11 14.23
N LYS A 58 -13.02 9.43 14.08
CA LYS A 58 -13.98 10.20 14.87
C LYS A 58 -15.43 9.85 14.50
N ARG A 59 -15.67 9.36 13.28
CA ARG A 59 -16.98 8.85 12.86
C ARG A 59 -17.26 7.51 13.56
N LYS A 60 -18.43 7.38 14.19
CA LYS A 60 -18.83 6.21 14.99
C LYS A 60 -18.69 4.89 14.23
N ALA A 61 -19.03 4.88 12.94
CA ALA A 61 -18.96 3.70 12.07
C ALA A 61 -17.53 3.14 11.89
N PHE A 62 -16.50 3.99 12.06
CA PHE A 62 -15.11 3.67 11.71
C PHE A 62 -14.16 3.66 12.90
N ARG A 63 -14.68 3.76 14.13
CA ARG A 63 -13.87 3.75 15.37
C ARG A 63 -13.00 2.49 15.52
N ARG A 64 -13.37 1.37 14.88
CA ARG A 64 -12.61 0.11 14.89
C ARG A 64 -11.32 0.16 14.06
N LEU A 65 -11.19 1.11 13.14
CA LEU A 65 -9.94 1.29 12.40
C LEU A 65 -8.83 1.65 13.40
N MET A 66 -7.67 1.03 13.23
CA MET A 66 -6.50 1.27 14.08
C MET A 66 -5.76 2.51 13.57
N GLY A 67 -5.51 3.48 14.44
CA GLY A 67 -4.65 4.60 14.11
C GLY A 67 -3.19 4.14 14.08
N LEU A 68 -2.61 4.12 12.87
CA LEU A 68 -1.19 3.82 12.69
C LEU A 68 -0.36 5.06 12.99
N PHE A 69 0.96 4.88 12.99
CA PHE A 69 1.94 5.93 13.20
C PHE A 69 3.19 5.62 12.38
N HIS A 70 3.99 6.64 12.05
CA HIS A 70 5.31 6.45 11.45
C HIS A 70 6.27 5.87 12.50
N PRO A 71 6.80 4.64 12.32
CA PRO A 71 7.76 4.08 13.26
C PRO A 71 9.13 4.78 13.20
N ALA A 72 9.39 5.58 12.16
CA ALA A 72 10.56 6.43 12.01
C ALA A 72 10.19 7.73 11.27
N GLU A 73 10.89 8.82 11.56
CA GLU A 73 10.64 10.15 10.95
C GLU A 73 10.93 10.14 9.44
N GLU A 74 11.85 9.28 9.01
CA GLU A 74 12.27 9.07 7.63
C GLU A 74 11.11 8.61 6.76
N LEU A 75 10.19 7.82 7.31
CA LEU A 75 9.01 7.36 6.60
C LEU A 75 8.02 8.49 6.36
N LYS A 76 7.88 9.40 7.32
CA LYS A 76 7.06 10.61 7.14
C LYS A 76 7.65 11.50 6.04
N LYS A 77 8.96 11.78 6.12
CA LYS A 77 9.69 12.54 5.09
C LYS A 77 9.59 11.89 3.71
N LEU A 78 9.63 10.55 3.67
CA LEU A 78 9.46 9.78 2.44
C LEU A 78 8.08 10.02 1.83
N ALA A 79 7.01 9.87 2.61
CA ALA A 79 5.64 10.10 2.16
C ALA A 79 5.46 11.53 1.62
N GLU A 80 5.95 12.54 2.34
CA GLU A 80 5.90 13.95 1.91
C GLU A 80 6.65 14.17 0.59
N ALA A 81 7.84 13.57 0.43
CA ALA A 81 8.63 13.69 -0.79
C ALA A 81 7.93 13.07 -2.01
N PHE A 82 7.33 11.88 -1.86
CA PHE A 82 6.56 11.25 -2.94
C PHE A 82 5.27 12.01 -3.25
N ALA A 83 4.56 12.50 -2.23
CA ALA A 83 3.35 13.31 -2.43
C ALA A 83 3.66 14.57 -3.27
N LEU A 84 4.74 15.28 -2.92
CA LEU A 84 5.18 16.47 -3.62
C LEU A 84 5.65 16.16 -5.05
N GLU A 85 6.57 15.20 -5.22
CA GLU A 85 7.18 14.91 -6.52
C GLU A 85 6.16 14.44 -7.56
N PHE A 86 5.19 13.62 -7.14
CA PHE A 86 4.18 13.05 -8.04
C PHE A 86 2.85 13.80 -8.03
N SER A 87 2.75 14.91 -7.28
CA SER A 87 1.54 15.72 -7.16
C SER A 87 0.31 14.87 -6.83
N VAL A 88 0.44 14.02 -5.82
CA VAL A 88 -0.63 13.16 -5.29
C VAL A 88 -1.02 13.61 -3.88
N PRO A 89 -2.24 13.33 -3.41
CA PRO A 89 -2.62 13.58 -2.03
C PRO A 89 -1.63 12.92 -1.05
N LEU A 90 -1.32 13.60 0.05
CA LEU A 90 -0.42 13.09 1.09
C LEU A 90 -0.94 11.75 1.63
N GLU A 91 -2.25 11.62 1.78
CA GLU A 91 -2.93 10.40 2.24
C GLU A 91 -2.57 9.18 1.39
N ALA A 92 -2.46 9.34 0.07
CA ALA A 92 -2.15 8.25 -0.84
C ALA A 92 -0.68 7.82 -0.74
N ALA A 93 0.24 8.78 -0.72
CA ALA A 93 1.67 8.50 -0.55
C ALA A 93 1.98 7.93 0.84
N GLU A 94 1.37 8.51 1.89
CA GLU A 94 1.52 8.06 3.28
C GLU A 94 0.93 6.67 3.46
N ALA A 95 -0.22 6.36 2.85
CA ALA A 95 -0.80 5.01 2.88
C ALA A 95 0.17 3.97 2.30
N LEU A 96 0.83 4.24 1.17
CA LEU A 96 1.82 3.33 0.56
C LEU A 96 3.06 3.15 1.43
N VAL A 97 3.62 4.24 1.95
CA VAL A 97 4.82 4.19 2.80
C VAL A 97 4.53 3.44 4.11
N ILE A 98 3.40 3.72 4.74
CA ILE A 98 2.98 3.03 5.97
C ILE A 98 2.61 1.57 5.68
N ALA A 99 1.91 1.27 4.59
CA ALA A 99 1.60 -0.10 4.17
C ALA A 99 2.88 -0.93 4.05
N SER A 100 3.87 -0.37 3.36
CA SER A 100 5.18 -0.99 3.20
C SER A 100 5.85 -1.21 4.55
N ALA A 101 5.93 -0.17 5.38
CA ALA A 101 6.57 -0.25 6.69
C ALA A 101 5.86 -1.22 7.65
N TYR A 102 4.56 -1.48 7.49
CA TYR A 102 3.82 -2.43 8.32
C TYR A 102 3.63 -3.80 7.66
N VAL A 103 4.22 -4.03 6.48
CA VAL A 103 4.15 -5.29 5.73
C VAL A 103 2.71 -5.72 5.48
N SER A 104 1.88 -4.77 5.02
CA SER A 104 0.46 -5.01 4.78
C SER A 104 0.00 -4.24 3.56
N PRO A 105 -0.93 -4.77 2.76
CA PRO A 105 -1.34 -4.10 1.54
C PRO A 105 -2.23 -2.88 1.78
N VAL A 106 -2.34 -2.02 0.76
CA VAL A 106 -3.32 -0.93 0.78
C VAL A 106 -4.71 -1.45 0.38
N MET A 107 -5.70 -1.10 1.18
CA MET A 107 -7.13 -1.34 0.91
C MET A 107 -7.73 -0.01 0.42
N ALA A 108 -7.78 0.19 -0.89
CA ALA A 108 -8.23 1.44 -1.50
C ALA A 108 -9.74 1.37 -1.77
N VAL A 109 -10.52 2.19 -1.09
CA VAL A 109 -11.99 2.18 -1.16
C VAL A 109 -12.48 3.42 -1.89
N GLY A 110 -13.20 3.21 -2.99
CA GLY A 110 -13.82 4.25 -3.79
C GLY A 110 -12.96 4.79 -4.93
N SER A 111 -13.61 5.56 -5.80
CA SER A 111 -13.01 6.11 -7.03
C SER A 111 -11.85 7.07 -6.73
N TRP A 112 -12.01 7.95 -5.74
CA TRP A 112 -10.96 8.87 -5.31
C TRP A 112 -9.67 8.13 -4.91
N ALA A 113 -9.77 7.06 -4.12
CA ALA A 113 -8.60 6.31 -3.67
C ALA A 113 -7.91 5.61 -4.85
N ALA A 114 -8.69 5.06 -5.78
CA ALA A 114 -8.18 4.46 -7.00
C ALA A 114 -7.45 5.49 -7.89
N GLU A 115 -8.04 6.67 -8.08
CA GLU A 115 -7.43 7.75 -8.86
C GLU A 115 -6.14 8.26 -8.22
N ALA A 116 -6.17 8.56 -6.92
CA ALA A 116 -5.02 9.07 -6.18
C ALA A 116 -3.82 8.11 -6.25
N LEU A 117 -4.07 6.80 -6.16
CA LEU A 117 -3.03 5.79 -6.28
C LEU A 117 -2.59 5.52 -7.72
N SER A 118 -3.47 5.63 -8.71
CA SER A 118 -3.14 5.30 -10.11
C SER A 118 -1.90 6.02 -10.65
N ARG A 119 -1.61 7.24 -10.17
CA ARG A 119 -0.44 8.05 -10.55
C ARG A 119 0.90 7.50 -10.05
N LEU A 120 0.88 6.67 -9.01
CA LEU A 120 2.06 6.01 -8.44
C LEU A 120 2.18 4.54 -8.88
N ALA A 121 1.17 4.01 -9.56
CA ALA A 121 1.16 2.61 -9.98
C ALA A 121 2.21 2.37 -11.06
N VAL A 122 3.00 1.31 -10.89
CA VAL A 122 4.03 0.89 -11.86
C VAL A 122 3.57 -0.28 -12.72
N GLU A 123 2.50 -0.97 -12.31
CA GLU A 123 1.84 -2.05 -13.04
C GLU A 123 0.42 -2.25 -12.47
N LYS A 124 -0.47 -2.90 -13.24
CA LYS A 124 -1.83 -3.23 -12.80
C LYS A 124 -2.21 -4.66 -13.13
N ALA A 125 -3.07 -5.26 -12.29
CA ALA A 125 -3.81 -6.45 -12.65
C ALA A 125 -5.29 -6.07 -12.85
N GLU A 126 -5.78 -6.35 -14.06
CA GLU A 126 -7.16 -6.11 -14.44
C GLU A 126 -8.05 -7.31 -14.09
N SER A 127 -9.35 -7.07 -14.06
CA SER A 127 -10.37 -8.09 -13.88
C SER A 127 -11.50 -7.90 -14.87
N LYS A 128 -11.92 -9.02 -15.45
CA LYS A 128 -13.12 -9.22 -16.26
C LYS A 128 -14.16 -10.05 -15.52
N VAL A 129 -14.04 -10.17 -14.19
CA VAL A 129 -14.90 -11.02 -13.35
C VAL A 129 -15.48 -10.18 -12.23
N LYS A 130 -16.81 -10.27 -12.04
CA LYS A 130 -17.45 -9.73 -10.85
C LYS A 130 -17.16 -10.62 -9.65
N LEU A 131 -16.50 -10.08 -8.63
CA LEU A 131 -16.11 -10.85 -7.45
C LEU A 131 -17.28 -11.07 -6.48
N ASP A 132 -17.53 -12.33 -6.15
CA ASP A 132 -18.39 -12.74 -5.03
C ASP A 132 -17.63 -12.69 -3.69
N GLY A 133 -18.30 -13.07 -2.60
CA GLY A 133 -17.67 -13.10 -1.27
C GLY A 133 -16.40 -13.97 -1.19
N LYS A 134 -16.37 -15.11 -1.90
CA LYS A 134 -15.20 -16.00 -1.94
C LYS A 134 -14.07 -15.40 -2.77
N GLY A 135 -14.40 -14.78 -3.90
CA GLY A 135 -13.49 -14.07 -4.79
C GLY A 135 -12.78 -12.93 -4.07
N TRP A 136 -13.51 -12.07 -3.37
CA TRP A 136 -12.91 -11.02 -2.54
C TRP A 136 -11.97 -11.59 -1.48
N LYS A 137 -12.41 -12.61 -0.73
CA LYS A 137 -11.59 -13.26 0.30
C LYS A 137 -10.30 -13.86 -0.26
N LEU A 138 -10.36 -14.46 -1.45
CA LEU A 138 -9.20 -14.99 -2.15
C LEU A 138 -8.23 -13.86 -2.52
N HIS A 139 -8.71 -12.80 -3.16
CA HIS A 139 -7.85 -11.73 -3.66
C HIS A 139 -7.25 -10.90 -2.52
N PHE A 140 -7.96 -10.68 -1.41
CA PHE A 140 -7.35 -10.11 -0.21
C PHE A 140 -6.13 -10.92 0.28
N ARG A 141 -6.20 -12.25 0.22
CA ARG A 141 -5.07 -13.12 0.60
C ARG A 141 -3.95 -13.08 -0.42
N ILE A 142 -4.26 -13.08 -1.72
CA ILE A 142 -3.22 -13.03 -2.75
C ILE A 142 -2.42 -11.72 -2.63
N VAL A 143 -3.11 -10.60 -2.41
CA VAL A 143 -2.47 -9.29 -2.24
C VAL A 143 -1.64 -9.24 -0.95
N ASP A 144 -2.14 -9.80 0.16
CA ASP A 144 -1.36 -9.97 1.41
C ASP A 144 -0.05 -10.75 1.15
N TYR A 145 -0.13 -11.84 0.38
CA TYR A 145 1.06 -12.61 -0.02
C TYR A 145 1.98 -11.86 -0.99
N THR A 146 1.45 -11.03 -1.90
CA THR A 146 2.28 -10.19 -2.78
C THR A 146 3.23 -9.31 -1.96
N VAL A 147 2.73 -8.70 -0.89
CA VAL A 147 3.53 -7.84 0.00
C VAL A 147 4.49 -8.69 0.83
N LEU A 148 3.95 -9.71 1.52
CA LEU A 148 4.72 -10.54 2.45
C LEU A 148 5.88 -11.28 1.77
N ASP A 149 5.62 -11.92 0.62
CA ASP A 149 6.62 -12.73 -0.09
C ASP A 149 7.75 -11.87 -0.67
N ALA A 150 7.47 -10.60 -0.97
CA ALA A 150 8.43 -9.69 -1.58
C ALA A 150 9.23 -8.88 -0.55
N TYR A 151 8.72 -8.70 0.68
CA TYR A 151 9.14 -7.65 1.59
C TYR A 151 10.63 -7.63 1.90
N GLU A 152 11.15 -8.66 2.58
CA GLU A 152 12.56 -8.73 3.04
C GLU A 152 13.53 -8.47 1.89
N LYS A 153 13.33 -9.16 0.76
CA LYS A 153 14.16 -9.02 -0.42
C LYS A 153 14.00 -7.65 -1.09
N SER A 154 12.81 -7.06 -1.03
CA SER A 154 12.55 -5.75 -1.63
C SER A 154 13.19 -4.62 -0.83
N VAL A 155 13.14 -4.68 0.51
CA VAL A 155 13.82 -3.76 1.42
C VAL A 155 15.33 -3.84 1.23
N ALA A 156 15.93 -5.05 1.29
CA ALA A 156 17.37 -5.23 1.09
C ALA A 156 17.86 -4.74 -0.29
N GLU A 157 17.00 -4.81 -1.30
CA GLU A 157 17.29 -4.22 -2.61
C GLU A 157 17.19 -2.70 -2.58
N ALA A 158 16.16 -2.14 -1.94
CA ALA A 158 15.94 -0.70 -1.80
C ALA A 158 17.10 -0.01 -1.05
N GLU A 159 17.68 -0.64 -0.02
CA GLU A 159 18.91 -0.19 0.64
C GLU A 159 20.08 0.01 -0.35
N GLY A 160 20.05 -0.70 -1.48
CA GLY A 160 20.98 -0.50 -2.59
C GLY A 160 21.00 0.94 -3.13
N LEU A 161 19.92 1.71 -2.98
CA LEU A 161 19.84 3.12 -3.41
C LEU A 161 20.89 4.01 -2.73
N TRP A 162 21.34 3.66 -1.52
CA TRP A 162 22.37 4.38 -0.79
C TRP A 162 23.81 3.97 -1.15
N LYS A 163 23.99 2.91 -1.95
CA LYS A 163 25.32 2.41 -2.30
C LYS A 163 25.98 3.30 -3.38
N PRO A 164 27.25 3.74 -3.20
CA PRO A 164 27.93 4.62 -4.14
C PRO A 164 28.06 4.08 -5.57
N LYS A 165 28.09 2.75 -5.75
CA LYS A 165 28.28 2.07 -7.04
C LYS A 165 27.02 1.33 -7.51
N LEU A 166 25.83 1.83 -7.19
CA LEU A 166 24.59 1.22 -7.65
C LEU A 166 24.48 1.28 -9.18
N ASN A 167 24.31 0.11 -9.81
CA ASN A 167 23.87 0.05 -11.21
C ASN A 167 22.35 0.23 -11.27
N LEU A 168 21.91 1.47 -11.57
CA LEU A 168 20.49 1.84 -11.61
C LEU A 168 19.70 1.02 -12.64
N GLU A 169 20.26 0.74 -13.81
CA GLU A 169 19.56 -0.06 -14.83
C GLU A 169 19.31 -1.50 -14.37
N ALA A 170 20.33 -2.13 -13.78
CA ALA A 170 20.19 -3.47 -13.22
C ALA A 170 19.19 -3.50 -12.05
N PHE A 171 19.21 -2.48 -11.20
CA PHE A 171 18.26 -2.28 -10.10
C PHE A 171 16.81 -2.21 -10.63
N LYS A 172 16.53 -1.27 -11.55
CA LYS A 172 15.19 -1.07 -12.13
C LYS A 172 14.70 -2.35 -12.81
N ARG A 173 15.54 -2.97 -13.65
CA ARG A 173 15.19 -4.20 -14.37
C ARG A 173 14.83 -5.36 -13.44
N LYS A 174 15.57 -5.55 -12.35
CA LYS A 174 15.31 -6.63 -11.37
C LYS A 174 13.94 -6.47 -10.72
N ARG A 175 13.57 -5.24 -10.36
CA ARG A 175 12.32 -4.92 -9.69
C ARG A 175 11.11 -5.02 -10.62
N ILE A 176 11.21 -4.46 -11.84
CA ILE A 176 10.18 -4.64 -12.89
C ILE A 176 9.94 -6.12 -13.20
N LYS A 177 11.00 -6.94 -13.31
CA LYS A 177 10.87 -8.38 -13.54
C LYS A 177 10.13 -9.09 -12.40
N ARG A 178 10.30 -8.64 -11.15
CA ARG A 178 9.57 -9.20 -10.00
C ARG A 178 8.09 -8.88 -10.09
N ILE A 179 7.75 -7.60 -10.28
CA ILE A 179 6.36 -7.14 -10.39
C ILE A 179 5.63 -7.91 -11.50
N ARG A 180 6.19 -7.95 -12.72
CA ARG A 180 5.59 -8.66 -13.86
C ARG A 180 5.42 -10.16 -13.64
N ARG A 181 6.27 -10.79 -12.82
CA ARG A 181 6.10 -12.19 -12.44
C ARG A 181 4.94 -12.35 -11.47
N ASP A 182 4.83 -11.44 -10.50
CA ASP A 182 3.82 -11.50 -9.46
C ASP A 182 2.41 -11.21 -10.00
N VAL A 183 2.27 -10.29 -10.95
CA VAL A 183 1.00 -10.00 -11.64
C VAL A 183 0.35 -11.26 -12.24
N LYS A 184 1.17 -12.24 -12.65
CA LYS A 184 0.66 -13.52 -13.20
C LYS A 184 -0.14 -14.33 -12.19
N ARG A 185 -0.06 -14.06 -10.87
CA ARG A 185 -0.92 -14.69 -9.85
C ARG A 185 -2.41 -14.45 -10.12
N TYR A 186 -2.73 -13.36 -10.83
CA TYR A 186 -4.08 -12.89 -11.08
C TYR A 186 -4.69 -13.37 -12.41
N TRP A 187 -4.06 -14.32 -13.10
CA TRP A 187 -4.49 -14.75 -14.44
C TRP A 187 -5.99 -15.14 -14.52
N ARG A 188 -6.55 -15.73 -13.47
CA ARG A 188 -7.99 -16.10 -13.39
C ARG A 188 -8.94 -14.92 -13.46
N LEU A 189 -8.49 -13.72 -13.08
CA LEU A 189 -9.32 -12.51 -13.17
C LEU A 189 -9.62 -12.13 -14.63
N MET A 190 -8.86 -12.64 -15.60
CA MET A 190 -9.02 -12.34 -17.01
C MET A 190 -9.91 -13.35 -17.75
N GLU A 191 -10.39 -14.41 -17.10
CA GLU A 191 -11.19 -15.48 -17.72
C GLU A 191 -12.69 -15.13 -17.86
N GLY A 192 -13.11 -13.95 -17.40
CA GLY A 192 -14.51 -13.52 -17.46
C GLY A 192 -14.86 -12.66 -18.68
N GLU A 193 -16.13 -12.25 -18.70
CA GLU A 193 -16.75 -11.52 -19.81
C GLU A 193 -17.01 -10.04 -19.51
N GLU A 194 -16.78 -9.58 -18.28
CA GLU A 194 -16.93 -8.16 -17.92
C GLU A 194 -15.89 -7.29 -18.65
N GLU A 195 -16.20 -6.00 -18.80
CA GLU A 195 -15.23 -5.01 -19.26
C GLU A 195 -14.01 -4.97 -18.31
N PRO A 196 -12.76 -5.01 -18.84
CA PRO A 196 -11.57 -5.01 -18.01
C PRO A 196 -11.50 -3.77 -17.11
N LYS A 197 -11.42 -4.00 -15.80
CA LYS A 197 -11.22 -2.95 -14.80
C LYS A 197 -10.03 -3.28 -13.92
N SER A 198 -9.21 -2.28 -13.61
CA SER A 198 -8.13 -2.44 -12.62
C SER A 198 -8.70 -2.93 -11.30
N LEU A 199 -8.18 -4.05 -10.79
CA LEU A 199 -8.52 -4.55 -9.46
C LEU A 199 -7.32 -4.40 -8.51
N ILE A 200 -6.11 -4.69 -9.00
CA ILE A 200 -4.89 -4.58 -8.21
C ILE A 200 -3.96 -3.55 -8.85
N LEU A 201 -3.39 -2.67 -8.03
CA LEU A 201 -2.31 -1.77 -8.43
C LEU A 201 -1.03 -2.22 -7.74
N TYR A 202 0.06 -2.26 -8.48
CA TYR A 202 1.40 -2.53 -7.95
C TYR A 202 2.18 -1.23 -7.82
N PHE A 203 2.94 -1.11 -6.74
CA PHE A 203 3.75 0.04 -6.42
C PHE A 203 5.18 -0.38 -6.12
N ASP A 204 6.10 0.48 -6.53
CA ASP A 204 7.49 0.33 -6.19
C ASP A 204 8.11 1.72 -6.09
N LEU A 205 8.00 2.30 -4.90
CA LEU A 205 8.51 3.63 -4.61
C LEU A 205 10.02 3.70 -4.83
N ALA A 206 10.76 2.62 -4.58
CA ALA A 206 12.19 2.55 -4.86
C ALA A 206 12.49 2.62 -6.36
N LEU A 207 11.68 1.95 -7.19
CA LEU A 207 11.75 2.03 -8.66
C LEU A 207 11.45 3.45 -9.16
N LEU A 208 10.40 4.08 -8.63
CA LEU A 208 10.05 5.47 -8.95
C LEU A 208 11.17 6.45 -8.58
N ALA A 209 11.73 6.32 -7.36
CA ALA A 209 12.88 7.08 -6.91
C ALA A 209 14.09 6.89 -7.84
N ALA A 210 14.43 5.65 -8.20
CA ALA A 210 15.54 5.36 -9.10
C ALA A 210 15.36 5.95 -10.51
N GLY A 211 14.12 6.23 -10.93
CA GLY A 211 13.80 6.92 -12.18
C GLY A 211 13.88 8.45 -12.10
N ASN A 212 14.01 9.02 -10.90
CA ASN A 212 13.96 10.46 -10.67
C ASN A 212 15.22 10.94 -9.92
N PRO A 213 16.18 11.61 -10.61
CA PRO A 213 17.45 12.00 -10.01
C PRO A 213 17.33 12.92 -8.78
N LYS A 214 16.36 13.85 -8.77
CA LYS A 214 16.16 14.78 -7.66
C LYS A 214 15.61 14.06 -6.43
N LEU A 215 14.57 13.26 -6.61
CA LEU A 215 13.99 12.45 -5.55
C LEU A 215 14.98 11.41 -5.02
N LEU A 216 15.75 10.76 -5.90
CA LEU A 216 16.80 9.84 -5.50
C LEU A 216 17.85 10.51 -4.62
N GLN A 217 18.29 11.72 -4.98
CA GLN A 217 19.26 12.47 -4.19
C GLN A 217 18.69 12.84 -2.82
N TYR A 218 17.40 13.21 -2.76
CA TYR A 218 16.72 13.45 -1.48
C TYR A 218 16.69 12.18 -0.61
N ILE A 219 16.29 11.04 -1.19
CA ILE A 219 16.20 9.76 -0.47
C ILE A 219 17.57 9.32 0.05
N LYS A 220 18.65 9.52 -0.73
CA LYS A 220 20.03 9.23 -0.30
C LYS A 220 20.47 10.02 0.93
N ASN A 221 19.83 11.15 1.23
CA ASN A 221 20.10 11.95 2.42
C ASN A 221 19.30 11.49 3.65
N LEU A 222 18.35 10.56 3.49
CA LEU A 222 17.64 9.92 4.59
C LEU A 222 18.47 8.77 5.18
N ARG A 223 18.17 8.37 6.42
CA ARG A 223 18.77 7.19 7.05
C ARG A 223 18.27 5.91 6.36
N SER A 224 19.19 5.12 5.81
CA SER A 224 18.87 3.96 4.96
C SER A 224 18.00 2.92 5.66
N GLU A 225 18.35 2.57 6.89
CA GLU A 225 17.77 1.49 7.67
C GLU A 225 16.30 1.74 8.03
N GLU A 226 15.90 3.01 8.10
CA GLU A 226 14.53 3.41 8.40
C GLU A 226 13.73 3.71 7.13
N ALA A 227 14.33 4.42 6.16
CA ALA A 227 13.65 4.78 4.92
C ALA A 227 13.36 3.56 4.04
N ALA A 228 14.25 2.56 4.00
CA ALA A 228 14.10 1.39 3.14
C ALA A 228 12.85 0.56 3.48
N ALA A 229 12.38 0.58 4.74
CA ALA A 229 11.16 -0.09 5.17
C ALA A 229 9.90 0.46 4.47
N GLY A 230 9.93 1.72 4.01
CA GLY A 230 8.87 2.37 3.23
C GLY A 230 9.01 2.23 1.71
N LEU A 231 10.04 1.52 1.25
CA LEU A 231 10.42 1.40 -0.17
C LEU A 231 10.32 -0.05 -0.68
N ALA A 232 9.68 -0.94 0.07
CA ALA A 232 9.42 -2.29 -0.39
C ALA A 232 8.41 -2.28 -1.57
N LEU A 233 8.29 -3.43 -2.24
CA LEU A 233 7.28 -3.61 -3.28
C LEU A 233 5.94 -3.69 -2.55
N GLU A 234 4.97 -2.91 -3.01
CA GLU A 234 3.67 -2.79 -2.36
C GLU A 234 2.55 -3.06 -3.37
N ALA A 235 1.37 -3.41 -2.87
CA ALA A 235 0.19 -3.62 -3.68
C ALA A 235 -1.05 -3.03 -3.01
N ALA A 236 -1.94 -2.47 -3.84
CA ALA A 236 -3.26 -2.04 -3.41
C ALA A 236 -4.33 -2.89 -4.09
N ILE A 237 -5.36 -3.25 -3.34
CA ILE A 237 -6.60 -3.76 -3.90
C ILE A 237 -7.64 -2.63 -3.96
N LEU A 238 -8.23 -2.46 -5.13
CA LEU A 238 -9.26 -1.47 -5.41
C LEU A 238 -10.63 -2.05 -5.06
N ILE A 239 -11.35 -1.40 -4.15
CA ILE A 239 -12.68 -1.78 -3.69
C ILE A 239 -13.64 -0.70 -4.22
N PRO A 240 -14.54 -1.04 -5.15
CA PRO A 240 -15.43 -0.05 -5.74
C PRO A 240 -16.44 0.51 -4.73
N GLU A 241 -17.09 1.60 -5.12
CA GLU A 241 -18.21 2.18 -4.39
C GLU A 241 -19.44 1.30 -4.51
N GLY A 242 -20.26 1.23 -3.45
CA GLY A 242 -21.49 0.42 -3.48
C GLY A 242 -21.22 -1.08 -3.64
N VAL A 243 -20.10 -1.58 -3.10
CA VAL A 243 -19.85 -3.03 -3.07
C VAL A 243 -20.88 -3.68 -2.16
N GLU A 244 -21.91 -4.23 -2.79
CA GLU A 244 -22.82 -5.18 -2.21
C GLU A 244 -22.38 -6.57 -2.64
N THR A 245 -22.11 -7.42 -1.67
CA THR A 245 -21.97 -8.85 -1.94
C THR A 245 -23.19 -9.53 -1.36
N SER A 246 -24.09 -9.96 -2.23
CA SER A 246 -25.06 -11.02 -1.96
C SER A 246 -24.40 -12.22 -1.28
#